data_AF-A0A3A0BFD7-F1
#
_entry.id   AF-A0A3A0BFD7-F1
#
_cell.length_a   1.000
_cell.length_b   1.000
_cell.length_c   1.000
_cell.angle_alpha   90.00
_cell.angle_beta   90.00
_cell.angle_gamma   90.00
#
_symmetry.space_group_name_H-M   'P 1'
#
loop_
_entity.id
_entity.type
_entity.pdbx_description
1 polymer ?
#
loop_
_entity_poly.entity_id
_entity_poly.type
_entity_poly.pdbx_seq_one_letter_code
_entity_poly.pdbx_strand_id
1 'polypeptide(L)'
;MVMDQVEEIKSKVDIVEIIGSRVNLKKAGRHFKGLCPFHSEKSPSFIVSPERQSYKCFGCQEGGDVLTFLQKYEGYSFLEALESMAARVGVTLQSYRPTEADSRRKRILEILSLATEYYAYLLNQHDSGVVAREYLVSRGIRNESIKKFNLGYSPSQWRSVSDFLIKKKGYKIEEVEAAGLIIIAGEEKYYDRFRGRVMFPLRDHKGVVVGFSGRTLSKDASEAKYINSPETVTYHKSQMLYGLYENREVIRKEDKIVLVEGELDMIPSVQAGVSYVVAIKGSAFTTEQAQIISRYSRNVYMSLDADSAGQEAIKRAVAIAESLDLSIRVVQVKGGKDPGDVASENPTAWREMVKGAVLYWDFLIDSASAKHDPASGEGANEITREVIPSLAQVANKVVQAHYVRKLATKLGVGESVVYEEIARFNKKQELTHLRSVVNNIEQGAVSRVTELALYALSLGLQNFEKLNNKIKELELEWVGVGAVEKLIRALLSWEKDKFEIKEFAANLPPELMPTLDQAYLTDLTRVSDVEKEWETTVHELEEVYVREKLKEITKAIAGLSPSQNEQLLILQNDFGRFSRRLSDLTK
;
A
#
# COMPACT_ATOMS: atom_id res chain seq x y z
N MET A 1 29.71 -14.01 -19.61
CA MET A 1 30.46 -14.58 -18.47
C MET A 1 30.29 -13.68 -17.25
N VAL A 2 29.07 -13.56 -16.72
CA VAL A 2 28.76 -12.68 -15.57
C VAL A 2 28.68 -13.46 -14.24
N MET A 3 28.39 -14.77 -14.31
CA MET A 3 28.23 -15.62 -13.11
C MET A 3 29.52 -15.80 -12.30
N ASP A 4 30.70 -15.71 -12.92
CA ASP A 4 31.97 -16.01 -12.27
C ASP A 4 32.39 -14.95 -11.22
N GLN A 5 32.23 -13.65 -11.53
CA GLN A 5 32.53 -12.58 -10.58
C GLN A 5 31.50 -12.48 -9.44
N VAL A 6 30.25 -12.86 -9.70
CA VAL A 6 29.21 -12.92 -8.66
C VAL A 6 29.59 -13.97 -7.62
N GLU A 7 29.98 -15.16 -8.05
CA GLU A 7 30.45 -16.22 -7.15
C GLU A 7 31.78 -15.85 -6.48
N GLU A 8 32.70 -15.20 -7.19
CA GLU A 8 33.94 -14.67 -6.60
C GLU A 8 33.65 -13.71 -5.44
N ILE A 9 32.76 -12.73 -5.65
CA ILE A 9 32.37 -11.77 -4.61
C ILE A 9 31.66 -12.49 -3.46
N LYS A 10 30.70 -13.36 -3.75
CA LYS A 10 29.98 -14.13 -2.71
C LYS A 10 30.94 -14.99 -1.88
N SER A 11 31.97 -15.57 -2.49
CA SER A 11 32.96 -16.39 -1.79
C SER A 11 33.86 -15.59 -0.83
N LYS A 12 34.01 -14.28 -1.06
CA LYS A 12 34.85 -13.37 -0.25
C LYS A 12 34.06 -12.61 0.81
N VAL A 13 32.72 -12.63 0.74
CA VAL A 13 31.84 -11.94 1.69
C VAL A 13 31.41 -12.90 2.78
N ASP A 14 31.49 -12.48 4.04
CA ASP A 14 30.84 -13.19 5.14
C ASP A 14 29.43 -12.64 5.39
N ILE A 15 28.41 -13.44 5.05
CA ILE A 15 27.01 -13.08 5.25
C ILE A 15 26.69 -12.72 6.72
N VAL A 16 27.37 -13.33 7.69
CA VAL A 16 27.13 -13.06 9.12
C VAL A 16 27.56 -11.64 9.48
N GLU A 17 28.68 -11.18 8.92
CA GLU A 17 29.17 -9.81 9.13
C GLU A 17 28.21 -8.79 8.50
N ILE A 18 27.79 -9.04 7.25
CA ILE A 18 26.89 -8.14 6.52
C ILE A 18 25.54 -8.00 7.22
N ILE A 19 24.93 -9.13 7.58
CA ILE A 19 23.63 -9.12 8.27
C ILE A 19 23.79 -8.64 9.72
N GLY A 20 24.84 -9.09 10.43
CA GLY A 20 25.09 -8.74 11.83
C GLY A 20 25.32 -7.25 12.08
N SER A 21 25.78 -6.52 11.06
CA SER A 21 25.88 -5.06 11.10
C SER A 21 24.52 -4.33 11.09
N ARG A 22 23.42 -5.02 10.77
CA ARG A 22 22.06 -4.46 10.60
C ARG A 22 21.03 -5.10 11.54
N VAL A 23 21.21 -6.38 11.82
CA VAL A 23 20.33 -7.19 12.65
C VAL A 23 21.12 -7.69 13.83
N ASN A 24 20.57 -7.56 15.03
CA ASN A 24 21.21 -8.10 16.23
C ASN A 24 21.15 -9.64 16.21
N LEU A 25 22.27 -10.26 15.82
CA LEU A 25 22.42 -11.70 15.72
C LEU A 25 23.14 -12.26 16.96
N LYS A 26 22.61 -13.35 17.53
CA LYS A 26 23.25 -14.12 18.60
C LYS A 26 23.67 -15.49 18.09
N LYS A 27 24.82 -15.99 18.55
CA LYS A 27 25.30 -17.32 18.19
C LYS A 27 24.38 -18.40 18.78
N ALA A 28 23.95 -19.34 17.95
CA ALA A 28 23.07 -20.46 18.31
C ALA A 28 23.62 -21.75 17.68
N GLY A 29 24.52 -22.42 18.41
CA GLY A 29 25.24 -23.58 17.89
C GLY A 29 26.16 -23.22 16.72
N ARG A 30 25.93 -23.87 15.57
CA ARG A 30 26.67 -23.63 14.31
C ARG A 30 26.12 -22.46 13.49
N HIS A 31 24.97 -21.90 13.87
CA HIS A 31 24.31 -20.82 13.17
C HIS A 31 24.24 -19.56 14.03
N PHE A 32 23.78 -18.47 13.43
CA PHE A 32 23.41 -17.24 14.12
C PHE A 32 21.90 -17.06 14.03
N LYS A 33 21.31 -16.47 15.07
CA LYS A 33 19.87 -16.32 15.21
C LYS A 33 19.51 -14.92 15.69
N GLY A 34 18.50 -14.31 15.10
CA GLY A 34 18.00 -12.98 15.45
C GLY A 34 16.49 -12.85 15.19
N LEU A 35 15.95 -11.67 15.49
CA LEU A 35 14.62 -11.31 15.05
C LEU A 35 14.65 -10.98 13.56
N CYS A 36 13.65 -11.44 12.83
CA CYS A 36 13.55 -11.18 11.40
C CYS A 36 13.36 -9.68 11.13
N PRO A 37 14.11 -9.10 10.17
CA PRO A 37 13.91 -7.71 9.77
C PRO A 37 12.74 -7.52 8.79
N PHE A 38 12.21 -8.59 8.22
CA PHE A 38 11.21 -8.55 7.14
C PHE A 38 9.77 -8.79 7.61
N HIS A 39 9.60 -9.28 8.83
CA HIS A 39 8.32 -9.42 9.48
C HIS A 39 8.53 -9.33 10.98
N SER A 40 7.46 -9.07 11.71
CA SER A 40 7.55 -8.94 13.15
C SER A 40 7.31 -10.25 13.87
N GLU A 41 8.17 -10.49 14.85
CA GLU A 41 8.13 -11.66 15.69
C GLU A 41 8.74 -11.35 17.06
N LYS A 42 8.31 -12.09 18.09
CA LYS A 42 8.83 -11.96 19.46
C LYS A 42 9.89 -12.99 19.77
N SER A 43 9.77 -14.16 19.17
CA SER A 43 10.79 -15.20 19.21
C SER A 43 11.70 -15.05 17.99
N PRO A 44 13.03 -15.08 18.15
CA PRO A 44 13.92 -15.17 17.00
C PRO A 44 13.52 -16.35 16.10
N SER A 45 13.31 -16.12 14.81
CA SER A 45 13.17 -17.17 13.79
C SER A 45 14.06 -16.93 12.57
N PHE A 46 14.76 -15.80 12.54
CA PHE A 46 15.73 -15.47 11.51
C PHE A 46 17.07 -16.16 11.80
N ILE A 47 17.40 -17.17 10.98
CA ILE A 47 18.62 -17.96 11.08
C ILE A 47 19.57 -17.57 9.95
N VAL A 48 20.83 -17.31 10.30
CA VAL A 48 21.92 -17.06 9.36
C VAL A 48 22.93 -18.19 9.49
N SER A 49 23.23 -18.85 8.37
CA SER A 49 24.17 -19.96 8.31
C SER A 49 25.51 -19.48 7.72
N PRO A 50 26.61 -19.44 8.52
CA PRO A 50 27.93 -19.09 8.01
C PRO A 50 28.45 -20.13 6.99
N GLU A 51 28.18 -21.41 7.23
CA GLU A 51 28.62 -22.51 6.36
C GLU A 51 27.92 -22.49 5.00
N ARG A 52 26.62 -22.17 4.98
CA ARG A 52 25.82 -22.11 3.74
C ARG A 52 25.78 -20.74 3.09
N GLN A 53 26.46 -19.74 3.66
CA GLN A 53 26.43 -18.33 3.23
C GLN A 53 25.02 -17.83 2.86
N SER A 54 24.03 -18.19 3.68
CA SER A 54 22.61 -17.94 3.43
C SER A 54 21.83 -17.70 4.72
N TYR A 55 20.66 -17.06 4.59
CA TYR A 55 19.72 -16.84 5.68
C TYR A 55 18.34 -17.45 5.37
N LYS A 56 17.60 -17.80 6.42
CA LYS A 56 16.20 -18.20 6.35
C LYS A 56 15.46 -17.78 7.60
N CYS A 57 14.31 -17.18 7.42
CA CYS A 57 13.34 -16.90 8.45
C CYS A 57 12.31 -18.03 8.50
N PHE A 58 12.17 -18.70 9.65
CA PHE A 58 11.19 -19.77 9.82
C PHE A 58 9.77 -19.26 10.13
N GLY A 59 9.62 -17.99 10.52
CA GLY A 59 8.32 -17.33 10.67
C GLY A 59 7.68 -16.99 9.33
N CYS A 60 8.25 -16.05 8.57
CA CYS A 60 7.70 -15.59 7.28
C CYS A 60 8.20 -16.33 6.03
N GLN A 61 9.01 -17.38 6.18
CA GLN A 61 9.62 -18.13 5.07
C GLN A 61 10.58 -17.34 4.17
N GLU A 62 10.89 -16.09 4.48
CA GLU A 62 11.86 -15.28 3.76
C GLU A 62 13.26 -15.89 3.84
N GLY A 63 14.02 -15.90 2.74
CA GLY A 63 15.34 -16.54 2.71
C GLY A 63 16.11 -16.26 1.43
N GLY A 64 17.43 -16.32 1.51
CA GLY A 64 18.30 -16.02 0.38
C GLY A 64 19.77 -15.93 0.77
N ASP A 65 20.56 -15.37 -0.12
CA ASP A 65 21.98 -15.06 0.10
C ASP A 65 22.18 -13.60 0.54
N VAL A 66 23.43 -13.18 0.67
CA VAL A 66 23.80 -11.81 1.07
C VAL A 66 23.27 -10.75 0.10
N LEU A 67 23.22 -11.05 -1.20
CA LEU A 67 22.69 -10.12 -2.21
C LEU A 67 21.18 -9.99 -2.07
N THR A 68 20.47 -11.12 -1.95
CA THR A 68 19.02 -11.15 -1.71
C THR A 68 18.64 -10.36 -0.46
N PHE A 69 19.44 -10.52 0.61
CA PHE A 69 19.27 -9.76 1.84
C PHE A 69 19.39 -8.25 1.58
N LEU A 70 20.44 -7.80 0.89
CA LEU A 70 20.64 -6.37 0.59
C LEU A 70 19.55 -5.83 -0.34
N GLN A 71 19.08 -6.61 -1.30
CA GLN A 71 17.98 -6.19 -2.17
C GLN A 71 16.69 -5.96 -1.37
N LYS A 72 16.34 -6.88 -0.45
CA LYS A 72 15.11 -6.76 0.35
C LYS A 72 15.25 -5.78 1.52
N TYR A 73 16.40 -5.78 2.18
CA TYR A 73 16.64 -4.93 3.34
C TYR A 73 16.97 -3.50 2.88
N GLU A 74 17.97 -3.29 2.03
CA GLU A 74 18.39 -1.95 1.59
C GLU A 74 17.61 -1.44 0.36
N GLY A 75 16.70 -2.24 -0.22
CA GLY A 75 16.02 -1.86 -1.45
C GLY A 75 16.99 -1.74 -2.65
N TYR A 76 18.14 -2.40 -2.58
CA TYR A 76 19.14 -2.38 -3.64
C TYR A 76 18.62 -3.11 -4.88
N SER A 77 18.95 -2.63 -6.08
CA SER A 77 18.93 -3.52 -7.24
C SER A 77 19.98 -4.62 -7.07
N PHE A 78 19.88 -5.69 -7.86
CA PHE A 78 20.89 -6.74 -7.83
C PHE A 78 22.30 -6.17 -8.09
N LEU A 79 22.41 -5.22 -9.02
CA LEU A 79 23.67 -4.55 -9.33
C LEU A 79 24.17 -3.69 -8.17
N GLU A 80 23.31 -2.87 -7.56
CA GLU A 80 23.71 -2.04 -6.41
C GLU A 80 24.21 -2.92 -5.25
N ALA A 81 23.56 -4.07 -5.01
CA ALA A 81 24.01 -5.04 -4.02
C ALA A 81 25.36 -5.66 -4.39
N LEU A 82 25.55 -6.02 -5.66
CA LEU A 82 26.81 -6.58 -6.13
C LEU A 82 27.95 -5.55 -6.07
N GLU A 83 27.73 -4.31 -6.50
CA GLU A 83 28.71 -3.21 -6.43
C GLU A 83 29.09 -2.88 -4.99
N SER A 84 28.09 -2.84 -4.09
CA SER A 84 28.32 -2.62 -2.65
C SER A 84 29.21 -3.72 -2.05
N MET A 85 28.96 -4.98 -2.41
CA MET A 85 29.78 -6.10 -1.96
C MET A 85 31.17 -6.11 -2.61
N ALA A 86 31.25 -5.87 -3.92
CA ALA A 86 32.49 -5.80 -4.67
C ALA A 86 33.44 -4.73 -4.10
N ALA A 87 32.92 -3.53 -3.82
CA ALA A 87 33.67 -2.45 -3.19
C ALA A 87 34.19 -2.84 -1.80
N ARG A 88 33.40 -3.60 -1.03
CA ARG A 88 33.77 -4.05 0.32
C ARG A 88 34.88 -5.11 0.30
N VAL A 89 34.92 -5.98 -0.71
CA VAL A 89 35.95 -7.01 -0.86
C VAL A 89 37.09 -6.62 -1.81
N GLY A 90 37.11 -5.37 -2.29
CA GLY A 90 38.16 -4.85 -3.17
C GLY A 90 38.19 -5.50 -4.57
N VAL A 91 37.05 -6.00 -5.05
CA VAL A 91 36.93 -6.60 -6.39
C VAL A 91 36.42 -5.57 -7.38
N THR A 92 37.16 -5.33 -8.46
CA THR A 92 36.72 -4.49 -9.58
C THR A 92 35.90 -5.33 -10.55
N LEU A 93 34.61 -5.01 -10.70
CA LEU A 93 33.72 -5.68 -11.65
C LEU A 93 34.21 -5.42 -13.09
N GLN A 94 34.55 -6.48 -13.84
CA GLN A 94 35.22 -6.35 -15.14
C GLN A 94 34.28 -6.40 -16.35
N SER A 95 33.05 -6.93 -16.24
CA SER A 95 31.97 -6.65 -17.21
C SER A 95 30.63 -7.24 -16.78
N TYR A 96 29.87 -6.51 -15.97
CA TYR A 96 28.43 -6.76 -15.89
C TYR A 96 27.76 -6.06 -17.08
N ARG A 97 27.00 -6.80 -17.90
CA ARG A 97 26.06 -6.19 -18.85
C ARG A 97 24.81 -5.82 -18.04
N PRO A 98 24.52 -4.52 -17.80
CA PRO A 98 23.32 -4.16 -17.08
C PRO A 98 22.11 -4.70 -17.82
N THR A 99 21.11 -5.19 -17.09
CA THR A 99 19.83 -5.48 -17.73
C THR A 99 19.28 -4.20 -18.34
N GLU A 100 18.35 -4.33 -19.29
CA GLU A 100 17.66 -3.17 -19.83
C GLU A 100 16.97 -2.36 -18.72
N ALA A 101 16.40 -3.06 -17.73
CA ALA A 101 15.78 -2.46 -16.55
C ALA A 101 16.78 -1.68 -15.67
N ASP A 102 17.96 -2.23 -15.40
CA ASP A 102 19.01 -1.54 -14.63
C ASP A 102 19.53 -0.31 -15.37
N SER A 103 19.78 -0.45 -16.69
CA SER A 103 20.21 0.66 -17.55
C SER A 103 19.18 1.77 -17.53
N ARG A 104 17.90 1.43 -17.69
CA ARG A 104 16.78 2.38 -17.66
C ARG A 104 16.67 3.06 -16.30
N ARG A 105 16.76 2.32 -15.20
CA ARG A 105 16.73 2.88 -13.84
C ARG A 105 17.87 3.87 -13.62
N LYS A 106 19.12 3.47 -13.95
CA LYS A 106 20.30 4.34 -13.84
C LYS A 106 20.13 5.62 -14.66
N ARG A 107 19.66 5.49 -15.90
CA ARG A 107 19.40 6.62 -16.79
C ARG A 107 18.38 7.61 -16.20
N ILE A 108 17.30 7.11 -15.59
CA ILE A 108 16.32 7.94 -14.89
C ILE A 108 16.96 8.69 -13.72
N LEU A 109 17.78 8.02 -12.90
CA LEU A 109 18.47 8.65 -11.78
C LEU A 109 19.46 9.75 -12.23
N GLU A 110 20.17 9.54 -13.34
CA GLU A 110 21.03 10.57 -13.96
C GLU A 110 20.22 11.81 -14.37
N ILE A 111 19.08 11.61 -15.04
CA ILE A 111 18.16 12.69 -15.44
C ILE A 111 17.67 13.46 -14.20
N LEU A 112 17.26 12.76 -13.15
CA LEU A 112 16.79 13.36 -11.90
C LEU A 112 17.89 14.16 -11.19
N SER A 113 19.13 13.67 -11.20
CA SER A 113 20.29 14.39 -10.66
C SER A 113 20.52 15.70 -11.41
N LEU A 114 20.55 15.67 -12.74
CA LEU A 114 20.73 16.87 -13.57
C LEU A 114 19.56 17.85 -13.42
N ALA A 115 18.33 17.37 -13.32
CA ALA A 115 17.16 18.20 -13.07
C ALA A 115 17.25 18.87 -11.69
N THR A 116 17.77 18.16 -10.68
CA THR A 116 17.99 18.73 -9.34
C THR A 116 18.97 19.90 -9.39
N GLU A 117 20.12 19.72 -10.03
CA GLU A 117 21.12 20.79 -10.22
C GLU A 117 20.52 21.98 -10.99
N TYR A 118 19.76 21.70 -12.04
CA TYR A 118 19.09 22.73 -12.84
C TYR A 118 18.12 23.56 -12.00
N TYR A 119 17.22 22.92 -11.25
CA TYR A 119 16.27 23.64 -10.39
C TYR A 119 16.96 24.40 -9.25
N ALA A 120 18.01 23.82 -8.65
CA ALA A 120 18.79 24.48 -7.61
C ALA A 120 19.52 25.71 -8.18
N TYR A 121 20.09 25.62 -9.38
CA TYR A 121 20.69 26.76 -10.08
C TYR A 121 19.65 27.86 -10.32
N LEU A 122 18.46 27.51 -10.84
CA LEU A 122 17.40 28.49 -11.08
C LEU A 122 16.96 29.18 -9.79
N LEU A 123 16.84 28.45 -8.68
CA LEU A 123 16.48 29.04 -7.40
C LEU A 123 17.57 29.96 -6.84
N ASN A 124 18.85 29.58 -6.95
CA ASN A 124 19.92 30.27 -6.22
C ASN A 124 20.63 31.35 -7.04
N GLN A 125 20.73 31.18 -8.36
CA GLN A 125 21.63 31.97 -9.21
C GLN A 125 20.91 32.72 -10.34
N HIS A 126 19.70 32.31 -10.71
CA HIS A 126 18.95 32.93 -11.81
C HIS A 126 17.90 33.93 -11.31
N ASP A 127 17.61 34.94 -12.13
CA ASP A 127 16.62 35.99 -11.81
C ASP A 127 15.20 35.45 -11.71
N SER A 128 14.87 34.40 -12.49
CA SER A 128 13.56 33.74 -12.38
C SER A 128 13.30 33.17 -10.99
N GLY A 129 14.35 32.86 -10.22
CA GLY A 129 14.24 32.33 -8.86
C GLY A 129 13.87 33.37 -7.79
N VAL A 130 13.90 34.67 -8.08
CA VAL A 130 13.63 35.74 -7.08
C VAL A 130 12.31 35.49 -6.35
N VAL A 131 11.23 35.28 -7.10
CA VAL A 131 9.88 35.05 -6.56
C VAL A 131 9.81 33.82 -5.64
N ALA A 132 10.57 32.77 -5.95
CA ALA A 132 10.62 31.56 -5.14
C ALA A 132 11.42 31.77 -3.85
N ARG A 133 12.53 32.52 -3.92
CA ARG A 133 13.32 32.90 -2.74
C ARG A 133 12.50 33.77 -1.78
N GLU A 134 11.78 34.76 -2.31
CA GLU A 134 10.87 35.62 -1.52
C GLU A 134 9.76 34.81 -0.85
N TYR A 135 9.15 33.87 -1.57
CA TYR A 135 8.16 32.96 -1.00
C TYR A 135 8.76 32.12 0.14
N LEU A 136 9.93 31.50 -0.06
CA LEU A 136 10.59 30.69 0.97
C LEU A 136 10.91 31.50 2.22
N VAL A 137 11.41 32.73 2.05
CA VAL A 137 11.66 33.67 3.15
C VAL A 137 10.36 34.04 3.88
N SER A 138 9.27 34.31 3.15
CA SER A 138 7.96 34.60 3.77
C SER A 138 7.39 33.41 4.56
N ARG A 139 7.82 32.18 4.24
CA ARG A 139 7.50 30.95 4.99
C ARG A 139 8.54 30.62 6.06
N GLY A 140 9.45 31.55 6.38
CA GLY A 140 10.45 31.40 7.42
C GLY A 140 11.59 30.44 7.09
N ILE A 141 11.75 30.02 5.82
CA ILE A 141 12.80 29.08 5.41
C ILE A 141 14.11 29.84 5.16
N ARG A 142 15.16 29.46 5.89
CA ARG A 142 16.49 30.08 5.84
C ARG A 142 17.35 29.48 4.73
N ASN A 143 18.33 30.25 4.25
CA ASN A 143 19.28 29.82 3.21
C ASN A 143 20.04 28.53 3.56
N GLU A 144 20.33 28.30 4.83
CA GLU A 144 20.95 27.05 5.31
C GLU A 144 20.08 25.83 5.01
N SER A 145 18.77 25.93 5.26
CA SER A 145 17.80 24.89 4.95
C SER A 145 17.62 24.72 3.45
N ILE A 146 17.56 25.82 2.69
CA ILE A 146 17.52 25.79 1.22
C ILE A 146 18.67 24.95 0.67
N LYS A 147 19.89 25.17 1.19
CA LYS A 147 21.08 24.39 0.81
C LYS A 147 21.03 22.95 1.33
N LYS A 148 20.71 22.74 2.62
CA LYS A 148 20.67 21.40 3.25
C LYS A 148 19.73 20.45 2.51
N PHE A 149 18.54 20.92 2.18
CA PHE A 149 17.50 20.14 1.49
C PHE A 149 17.55 20.28 -0.04
N ASN A 150 18.55 21.02 -0.56
CA ASN A 150 18.77 21.25 -1.98
C ASN A 150 17.53 21.74 -2.74
N LEU A 151 16.79 22.69 -2.15
CA LEU A 151 15.57 23.20 -2.75
C LEU A 151 15.87 23.86 -4.10
N GLY A 152 14.88 23.82 -4.99
CA GLY A 152 14.97 24.39 -6.33
C GLY A 152 13.75 25.17 -6.76
N TYR A 153 13.75 25.66 -7.99
CA TYR A 153 12.63 26.37 -8.58
C TYR A 153 12.40 25.93 -10.02
N SER A 154 11.15 25.63 -10.34
CA SER A 154 10.69 25.45 -11.72
C SER A 154 9.91 26.69 -12.18
N PRO A 155 10.33 27.38 -13.25
CA PRO A 155 9.66 28.58 -13.74
C PRO A 155 8.29 28.26 -14.34
N SER A 156 7.45 29.27 -14.52
CA SER A 156 6.09 29.14 -15.10
C SER A 156 6.08 28.92 -16.62
N GLN A 157 7.14 28.36 -17.19
CA GLN A 157 7.28 28.11 -18.63
C GLN A 157 6.77 26.70 -18.98
N TRP A 158 6.22 26.54 -20.19
CA TRP A 158 5.77 25.23 -20.67
C TRP A 158 6.90 24.24 -20.90
N ARG A 159 8.09 24.73 -21.28
CA ARG A 159 9.30 23.93 -21.47
C ARG A 159 10.50 24.68 -20.93
N SER A 160 11.07 24.20 -19.83
CA SER A 160 12.25 24.74 -19.18
C SER A 160 13.25 23.61 -18.92
N VAL A 161 12.93 22.70 -18.00
CA VAL A 161 13.80 21.56 -17.70
C VAL A 161 13.82 20.57 -18.86
N SER A 162 12.70 20.40 -19.56
CA SER A 162 12.61 19.50 -20.71
C SER A 162 13.51 19.94 -21.85
N ASP A 163 13.50 21.22 -22.21
CA ASP A 163 14.39 21.77 -23.24
C ASP A 163 15.87 21.65 -22.83
N PHE A 164 16.19 21.85 -21.55
CA PHE A 164 17.54 21.59 -21.03
C PHE A 164 17.95 20.13 -21.18
N LEU A 165 17.12 19.18 -20.75
CA LEU A 165 17.44 17.76 -20.79
C LEU A 165 17.45 17.18 -22.21
N ILE A 166 16.45 17.52 -23.03
CA ILE A 166 16.26 16.93 -24.36
C ILE A 166 17.17 17.63 -25.37
N LYS A 167 17.11 18.96 -25.48
CA LYS A 167 17.83 19.69 -26.53
C LYS A 167 19.30 19.92 -26.19
N LYS A 168 19.62 20.22 -24.92
CA LYS A 168 21.01 20.49 -24.53
C LYS A 168 21.77 19.26 -24.03
N LYS A 169 21.11 18.36 -23.30
CA LYS A 169 21.76 17.13 -22.77
C LYS A 169 21.52 15.89 -23.63
N GLY A 170 20.61 15.94 -24.61
CA GLY A 170 20.42 14.87 -25.59
C GLY A 170 19.68 13.64 -25.06
N TYR A 171 18.91 13.77 -23.97
CA TYR A 171 18.04 12.69 -23.50
C TYR A 171 16.82 12.54 -24.41
N LYS A 172 16.33 11.31 -24.59
CA LYS A 172 15.11 11.06 -25.36
C LYS A 172 13.87 11.50 -24.59
N ILE A 173 12.79 11.83 -25.30
CA ILE A 173 11.53 12.29 -24.69
C ILE A 173 11.00 11.24 -23.71
N GLU A 174 11.02 9.96 -24.11
CA GLU A 174 10.50 8.84 -23.32
C GLU A 174 11.31 8.60 -22.04
N GLU A 175 12.61 8.90 -22.05
CA GLU A 175 13.47 8.81 -20.87
C GLU A 175 13.10 9.89 -19.83
N VAL A 176 12.85 11.11 -20.29
CA VAL A 176 12.47 12.25 -19.43
C VAL A 176 11.03 12.11 -18.93
N GLU A 177 10.14 11.54 -19.74
CA GLU A 177 8.79 11.16 -19.32
C GLU A 177 8.83 10.06 -18.25
N ALA A 178 9.63 9.01 -18.45
CA ALA A 178 9.78 7.92 -17.48
C ALA A 178 10.38 8.39 -16.14
N ALA A 179 11.17 9.48 -16.14
CA ALA A 179 11.62 10.15 -14.93
C ALA A 179 10.51 11.00 -14.24
N GLY A 180 9.33 11.11 -14.86
CA GLY A 180 8.19 11.85 -14.33
C GLY A 180 8.34 13.37 -14.46
N LEU A 181 9.23 13.89 -15.31
CA LEU A 181 9.49 15.33 -15.41
C LEU A 181 8.61 16.05 -16.45
N ILE A 182 8.07 15.32 -17.43
CA ILE A 182 7.20 15.86 -18.49
C ILE A 182 5.88 15.09 -18.60
N ILE A 183 4.90 15.72 -19.26
CA ILE A 183 3.64 15.11 -19.68
C ILE A 183 3.58 15.17 -21.20
N ILE A 184 3.28 14.03 -21.83
CA ILE A 184 3.03 13.94 -23.28
C ILE A 184 1.59 14.36 -23.58
N ALA A 185 1.41 15.23 -24.57
CA ALA A 185 0.15 15.87 -24.94
C ALA A 185 -0.25 15.57 -26.41
N GLY A 186 0.31 14.53 -27.01
CA GLY A 186 0.15 14.13 -28.41
C GLY A 186 1.49 13.78 -29.06
N GLU A 187 1.49 13.48 -30.36
CA GLU A 187 2.72 13.19 -31.11
C GLU A 187 3.72 14.36 -31.01
N GLU A 188 4.90 14.09 -30.45
CA GLU A 188 6.03 15.02 -30.24
C GLU A 188 5.72 16.30 -29.44
N LYS A 189 4.52 16.44 -28.88
CA LYS A 189 4.13 17.56 -28.01
C LYS A 189 4.26 17.14 -26.55
N TYR A 190 5.17 17.78 -25.83
CA TYR A 190 5.36 17.60 -24.40
C TYR A 190 5.50 18.93 -23.67
N TYR A 191 5.24 18.91 -22.37
CA TYR A 191 5.46 20.05 -21.49
C TYR A 191 5.94 19.62 -20.10
N ASP A 192 6.63 20.53 -19.39
CA ASP A 192 7.14 20.30 -18.05
C ASP A 192 5.99 20.03 -17.07
N ARG A 193 6.07 18.94 -16.30
CA ARG A 193 5.06 18.62 -15.28
C ARG A 193 5.01 19.70 -14.19
N PHE A 194 6.19 20.16 -13.75
CA PHE A 194 6.33 21.16 -12.72
C PHE A 194 6.53 22.53 -13.34
N ARG A 195 5.62 23.47 -13.09
CA ARG A 195 5.68 24.84 -13.62
C ARG A 195 5.28 25.83 -12.54
N GLY A 196 6.06 26.90 -12.38
CA GLY A 196 5.80 27.97 -11.40
C GLY A 196 5.83 27.48 -9.95
N ARG A 197 6.75 26.56 -9.63
CA ARG A 197 6.74 25.80 -8.36
C ARG A 197 8.09 25.84 -7.66
N VAL A 198 8.06 25.96 -6.33
CA VAL A 198 9.22 25.59 -5.50
C VAL A 198 9.36 24.08 -5.53
N MET A 199 10.57 23.62 -5.80
CA MET A 199 10.90 22.23 -6.00
C MET A 199 11.58 21.66 -4.75
N PHE A 200 11.06 20.54 -4.26
CA PHE A 200 11.61 19.75 -3.17
C PHE A 200 12.10 18.42 -3.75
N PRO A 201 13.42 18.22 -3.89
CA PRO A 201 13.96 16.93 -4.34
C PRO A 201 13.65 15.85 -3.31
N LEU A 202 13.15 14.70 -3.79
CA LEU A 202 12.81 13.57 -2.93
C LEU A 202 13.98 12.60 -2.93
N ARG A 203 14.70 12.57 -1.81
CA ARG A 203 15.81 11.64 -1.63
C ARG A 203 15.34 10.38 -0.91
N ASP A 204 15.69 9.23 -1.47
CA ASP A 204 15.51 7.97 -0.78
C ASP A 204 16.40 7.89 0.48
N HIS A 205 16.30 6.79 1.23
CA HIS A 205 17.11 6.59 2.43
C HIS A 205 18.63 6.52 2.15
N LYS A 206 19.05 6.37 0.89
CA LYS A 206 20.44 6.35 0.42
C LYS A 206 20.94 7.74 0.00
N GLY A 207 20.04 8.72 -0.13
CA GLY A 207 20.34 10.09 -0.51
C GLY A 207 20.22 10.36 -2.00
N VAL A 208 19.74 9.37 -2.77
CA VAL A 208 19.58 9.48 -4.21
C VAL A 208 18.25 10.16 -4.49
N VAL A 209 18.25 11.17 -5.37
CA VAL A 209 17.01 11.83 -5.80
C VAL A 209 16.22 10.89 -6.70
N VAL A 210 15.04 10.49 -6.24
CA VAL A 210 14.15 9.54 -6.93
C VAL A 210 12.93 10.22 -7.58
N GLY A 211 12.65 11.48 -7.21
CA GLY A 211 11.57 12.28 -7.76
C GLY A 211 11.52 13.69 -7.14
N PHE A 212 10.41 14.40 -7.35
CA PHE A 212 10.22 15.77 -6.84
C PHE A 212 8.82 15.98 -6.23
N SER A 213 8.72 16.91 -5.28
CA SER A 213 7.47 17.62 -5.00
C SER A 213 7.57 19.06 -5.47
N GLY A 214 6.45 19.61 -5.93
CA GLY A 214 6.34 20.98 -6.43
C GLY A 214 5.22 21.74 -5.73
N ARG A 215 5.57 22.77 -4.96
CA ARG A 215 4.61 23.69 -4.32
C ARG A 215 4.33 24.87 -5.24
N THR A 216 3.06 25.09 -5.61
CA THR A 216 2.70 26.25 -6.43
C THR A 216 2.96 27.55 -5.69
N LEU A 217 3.43 28.55 -6.44
CA LEU A 217 3.50 29.93 -5.99
C LEU A 217 2.19 30.69 -6.31
N SER A 218 1.34 30.12 -7.18
CA SER A 218 0.05 30.70 -7.55
C SER A 218 -0.92 30.68 -6.38
N LYS A 219 -1.76 31.72 -6.30
CA LYS A 219 -2.89 31.79 -5.37
C LYS A 219 -4.19 31.24 -5.97
N ASP A 220 -4.14 30.80 -7.23
CA ASP A 220 -5.30 30.23 -7.92
C ASP A 220 -5.74 28.93 -7.24
N ALA A 221 -7.00 28.89 -6.82
CA ALA A 221 -7.60 27.73 -6.14
C ALA A 221 -7.82 26.53 -7.08
N SER A 222 -7.81 26.74 -8.39
CA SER A 222 -7.93 25.67 -9.39
C SER A 222 -6.65 24.85 -9.54
N GLU A 223 -5.49 25.40 -9.15
CA GLU A 223 -4.24 24.68 -9.16
C GLU A 223 -4.03 23.86 -7.89
N ALA A 224 -3.60 22.60 -8.06
CA ALA A 224 -3.19 21.78 -6.94
C ALA A 224 -2.02 22.45 -6.19
N LYS A 225 -2.26 22.73 -4.91
CA LYS A 225 -1.30 23.29 -3.94
C LYS A 225 0.06 22.59 -3.99
N TYR A 226 0.04 21.26 -3.97
CA TYR A 226 1.22 20.42 -4.16
C TYR A 226 0.98 19.44 -5.31
N ILE A 227 2.03 19.19 -6.08
CA ILE A 227 2.07 18.07 -7.01
C ILE A 227 3.33 17.25 -6.75
N ASN A 228 3.23 15.94 -6.90
CA ASN A 228 4.34 15.02 -6.74
C ASN A 228 4.70 14.40 -8.08
N SER A 229 5.94 13.93 -8.21
CA SER A 229 6.26 12.95 -9.25
C SER A 229 5.23 11.81 -9.23
N PRO A 230 4.82 11.30 -10.41
CA PRO A 230 3.99 10.10 -10.48
C PRO A 230 4.78 8.90 -9.93
N GLU A 231 4.10 7.77 -9.69
CA GLU A 231 4.80 6.51 -9.43
C GLU A 231 5.74 6.19 -10.60
N THR A 232 6.99 5.86 -10.29
CA THR A 232 8.00 5.47 -11.29
C THR A 232 8.76 4.25 -10.80
N VAL A 233 9.62 3.69 -11.65
CA VAL A 233 10.53 2.61 -11.24
C VAL A 233 11.54 3.04 -10.17
N THR A 234 11.73 4.34 -9.93
CA THR A 234 12.63 4.89 -8.90
C THR A 234 11.88 5.44 -7.69
N TYR A 235 10.63 5.88 -7.85
CA TYR A 235 9.86 6.57 -6.82
C TYR A 235 8.54 5.86 -6.51
N HIS A 236 8.43 5.46 -5.24
CA HIS A 236 7.20 4.94 -4.65
C HIS A 236 6.77 5.84 -3.50
N LYS A 237 5.58 6.43 -3.59
CA LYS A 237 5.07 7.34 -2.56
C LYS A 237 4.94 6.65 -1.21
N SER A 238 4.54 5.38 -1.20
CA SER A 238 4.39 4.56 0.01
C SER A 238 5.69 4.28 0.75
N GLN A 239 6.86 4.56 0.16
CA GLN A 239 8.17 4.34 0.78
C GLN A 239 8.91 5.66 1.06
N MET A 240 8.36 6.80 0.63
CA MET A 240 9.03 8.07 0.70
C MET A 240 8.83 8.73 2.08
N LEU A 241 9.94 9.16 2.69
CA LEU A 241 9.97 9.97 3.92
C LEU A 241 10.88 11.18 3.69
N TYR A 242 10.29 12.34 3.43
CA TYR A 242 11.08 13.54 3.12
C TYR A 242 11.86 14.00 4.35
N GLY A 243 13.15 14.30 4.16
CA GLY A 243 14.08 14.68 5.24
C GLY A 243 14.71 13.49 5.98
N LEU A 244 14.31 12.24 5.70
CA LEU A 244 14.88 11.08 6.37
C LEU A 244 16.39 11.00 6.14
N TYR A 245 16.84 11.10 4.90
CA TYR A 245 18.27 11.07 4.58
C TYR A 245 19.02 12.17 5.33
N GLU A 246 18.56 13.41 5.25
CA GLU A 246 19.22 14.56 5.88
C GLU A 246 19.29 14.48 7.42
N ASN A 247 18.31 13.83 8.05
CA ASN A 247 18.15 13.83 9.50
C ASN A 247 18.49 12.47 10.16
N ARG A 248 18.78 11.42 9.39
CA ARG A 248 18.96 10.02 9.88
C ARG A 248 19.94 9.85 11.02
N GLU A 249 21.06 10.59 11.02
CA GLU A 249 22.10 10.43 12.03
C GLU A 249 21.63 10.97 13.39
N VAL A 250 20.88 12.09 13.37
CA VAL A 250 20.26 12.64 14.58
C VAL A 250 19.12 11.74 15.06
N ILE A 251 18.30 11.23 14.14
CA ILE A 251 17.21 10.29 14.46
C ILE A 251 17.75 9.07 15.21
N ARG A 252 18.83 8.44 14.70
CA ARG A 252 19.48 7.30 15.36
C ARG A 252 20.07 7.66 16.71
N LYS A 253 20.76 8.79 16.80
CA LYS A 253 21.42 9.24 18.03
C LYS A 253 20.41 9.51 19.15
N GLU A 254 19.31 10.17 18.83
CA GLU A 254 18.28 10.55 19.80
C GLU A 254 17.26 9.42 20.04
N ASP A 255 17.27 8.37 19.21
CA ASP A 255 16.26 7.30 19.16
C ASP A 255 14.83 7.88 19.14
N LYS A 256 14.63 8.92 18.32
CA LYS A 256 13.36 9.64 18.17
C LYS A 256 13.18 10.02 16.71
N ILE A 257 11.96 9.92 16.23
CA ILE A 257 11.57 10.44 14.92
C ILE A 257 10.20 11.11 15.01
N VAL A 258 10.11 12.37 14.57
CA VAL A 258 8.86 13.12 14.51
C VAL A 258 8.30 13.05 13.10
N LEU A 259 7.04 12.63 12.97
CA LEU A 259 6.31 12.58 11.70
C LEU A 259 5.39 13.78 11.59
N VAL A 260 5.56 14.53 10.51
CA VAL A 260 4.68 15.64 10.10
C VAL A 260 4.15 15.39 8.69
N GLU A 261 3.21 16.21 8.22
CA GLU A 261 2.51 15.96 6.96
C GLU A 261 3.36 16.33 5.74
N GLY A 262 3.92 17.54 5.75
CA GLY A 262 4.57 18.13 4.58
C GLY A 262 5.98 18.66 4.81
N GLU A 263 6.63 19.01 3.70
CA GLU A 263 7.98 19.57 3.68
C GLU A 263 8.05 20.93 4.41
N LEU A 264 6.99 21.72 4.32
CA LEU A 264 6.87 23.01 5.01
C LEU A 264 6.55 22.91 6.51
N ASP A 265 6.22 21.72 7.02
CA ASP A 265 6.16 21.47 8.46
C ASP A 265 7.51 21.00 8.98
N MET A 266 8.16 20.13 8.20
CA MET A 266 9.42 19.50 8.57
C MET A 266 10.56 20.50 8.60
N ILE A 267 10.72 21.33 7.56
CA ILE A 267 11.85 22.25 7.46
C ILE A 267 11.87 23.25 8.62
N PRO A 268 10.78 23.98 8.93
CA PRO A 268 10.75 24.87 10.08
C PRO A 268 10.95 24.13 11.41
N SER A 269 10.40 22.93 11.56
CA SER A 269 10.62 22.10 12.76
C SER A 269 12.10 21.79 13.00
N VAL A 270 12.83 21.47 11.93
CA VAL A 270 14.29 21.27 11.99
C VAL A 270 15.01 22.57 12.35
N GLN A 271 14.61 23.71 11.77
CA GLN A 271 15.17 25.03 12.10
C GLN A 271 14.90 25.46 13.55
N ALA A 272 13.80 24.98 14.14
CA ALA A 272 13.44 25.21 15.54
C ALA A 272 14.24 24.35 16.52
N GLY A 273 15.14 23.49 16.03
CA GLY A 273 16.01 22.64 16.84
C GLY A 273 15.45 21.22 17.09
N VAL A 274 14.31 20.87 16.49
CA VAL A 274 13.82 19.49 16.47
C VAL A 274 14.37 18.81 15.22
N SER A 275 15.64 18.41 15.25
CA SER A 275 16.36 17.96 14.04
C SER A 275 16.09 16.51 13.61
N TYR A 276 15.17 15.81 14.28
CA TYR A 276 14.78 14.43 14.00
C TYR A 276 13.36 14.32 13.40
N VAL A 277 12.99 15.26 12.53
CA VAL A 277 11.66 15.34 11.91
C VAL A 277 11.73 14.84 10.45
N VAL A 278 10.69 14.12 10.01
CA VAL A 278 10.50 13.69 8.61
C VAL A 278 9.04 13.89 8.20
N ALA A 279 8.78 14.03 6.90
CA ALA A 279 7.42 14.19 6.38
C ALA A 279 6.94 12.95 5.58
N ILE A 280 5.71 12.49 5.84
CA ILE A 280 5.11 11.28 5.23
C ILE A 280 4.46 11.53 3.87
N LYS A 281 4.38 12.80 3.43
CA LYS A 281 4.09 13.19 2.06
C LYS A 281 2.74 12.67 1.52
N GLY A 282 1.68 12.69 2.34
CA GLY A 282 0.34 12.22 1.99
C GLY A 282 -0.56 11.89 3.19
N SER A 283 -1.75 11.35 2.91
CA SER A 283 -2.89 11.22 3.83
C SER A 283 -2.83 10.04 4.83
N ALA A 284 -1.85 9.13 4.74
CA ALA A 284 -1.69 8.04 5.71
C ALA A 284 -0.25 7.52 5.80
N PHE A 285 0.16 7.19 7.02
CA PHE A 285 1.40 6.47 7.33
C PHE A 285 1.30 5.01 6.86
N THR A 286 2.32 4.52 6.14
CA THR A 286 2.30 3.18 5.53
C THR A 286 3.16 2.16 6.27
N THR A 287 2.93 0.87 6.01
CA THR A 287 3.75 -0.22 6.56
C THR A 287 5.19 -0.14 6.08
N GLU A 288 5.42 0.20 4.81
CA GLU A 288 6.75 0.32 4.24
C GLU A 288 7.52 1.50 4.84
N GLN A 289 6.86 2.65 5.07
CA GLN A 289 7.44 3.77 5.81
C GLN A 289 7.82 3.34 7.23
N ALA A 290 6.94 2.62 7.92
CA ALA A 290 7.21 2.12 9.27
C ALA A 290 8.39 1.12 9.30
N GLN A 291 8.51 0.25 8.29
CA GLN A 291 9.65 -0.66 8.13
C GLN A 291 10.96 0.07 7.85
N ILE A 292 10.92 1.19 7.11
CA ILE A 292 12.10 2.03 6.92
C ILE A 292 12.47 2.70 8.25
N ILE A 293 11.50 3.29 8.94
CA ILE A 293 11.70 4.00 10.21
C ILE A 293 12.25 3.10 11.31
N SER A 294 11.77 1.85 11.40
CA SER A 294 12.18 0.91 12.45
C SER A 294 13.68 0.59 12.45
N ARG A 295 14.38 0.91 11.35
CA ARG A 295 15.84 0.79 11.20
C ARG A 295 16.60 1.94 11.85
N TYR A 296 15.93 3.06 12.14
CA TYR A 296 16.53 4.28 12.65
C TYR A 296 16.07 4.61 14.07
N SER A 297 14.82 4.33 14.43
CA SER A 297 14.26 4.64 15.74
C SER A 297 13.15 3.68 16.11
N ARG A 298 13.04 3.36 17.40
CA ARG A 298 11.88 2.66 17.97
C ARG A 298 10.81 3.61 18.50
N ASN A 299 11.11 4.89 18.67
CA ASN A 299 10.18 5.89 19.19
C ASN A 299 9.74 6.88 18.11
N VAL A 300 8.47 6.78 17.73
CA VAL A 300 7.82 7.56 16.68
C VAL A 300 6.86 8.57 17.32
N TYR A 301 7.03 9.84 16.99
CA TYR A 301 6.27 10.97 17.52
C TYR A 301 5.40 11.51 16.40
N MET A 302 4.10 11.29 16.45
CA MET A 302 3.17 11.74 15.43
C MET A 302 2.66 13.13 15.76
N SER A 303 2.85 14.06 14.84
CA SER A 303 2.30 15.41 14.89
C SER A 303 1.44 15.64 13.65
N LEU A 304 0.32 14.93 13.58
CA LEU A 304 -0.68 15.07 12.52
C LEU A 304 -1.78 16.04 12.96
N ASP A 305 -2.55 16.54 12.00
CA ASP A 305 -3.63 17.49 12.28
C ASP A 305 -4.59 17.00 13.37
N ALA A 306 -5.09 17.92 14.19
CA ALA A 306 -5.96 17.62 15.33
C ALA A 306 -7.43 17.34 14.94
N ASP A 307 -7.74 17.28 13.65
CA ASP A 307 -9.09 17.02 13.15
C ASP A 307 -9.47 15.53 13.21
N SER A 308 -10.72 15.22 12.87
CA SER A 308 -11.22 13.84 12.88
C SER A 308 -10.46 12.94 11.90
N ALA A 309 -9.97 13.48 10.77
CA ALA A 309 -9.20 12.72 9.79
C ALA A 309 -7.79 12.38 10.31
N GLY A 310 -7.14 13.31 11.00
CA GLY A 310 -5.86 13.13 11.66
C GLY A 310 -5.92 12.12 12.81
N GLN A 311 -6.98 12.13 13.62
CA GLN A 311 -7.18 11.09 14.66
C GLN A 311 -7.31 9.68 14.06
N GLU A 312 -8.05 9.53 12.96
CA GLU A 312 -8.16 8.25 12.25
C GLU A 312 -6.83 7.84 11.57
N ALA A 313 -6.04 8.80 11.10
CA ALA A 313 -4.71 8.54 10.57
C ALA A 313 -3.75 8.01 11.65
N ILE A 314 -3.79 8.60 12.85
CA ILE A 314 -3.00 8.12 14.00
C ILE A 314 -3.44 6.70 14.41
N LYS A 315 -4.76 6.41 14.47
CA LYS A 315 -5.26 5.05 14.77
C LYS A 315 -4.68 4.01 13.81
N ARG A 316 -4.71 4.27 12.50
CA ARG A 316 -4.12 3.37 11.49
C ARG A 316 -2.61 3.22 11.68
N ALA A 317 -1.93 4.33 11.96
CA ALA A 317 -0.49 4.32 12.18
C ALA A 317 -0.09 3.52 13.42
N VAL A 318 -0.90 3.54 14.49
CA VAL A 318 -0.68 2.74 15.70
C VAL A 318 -0.75 1.26 15.40
N ALA A 319 -1.75 0.79 14.64
CA ALA A 319 -1.84 -0.62 14.27
C ALA A 319 -0.60 -1.09 13.48
N ILE A 320 -0.13 -0.26 12.53
CA ILE A 320 1.11 -0.51 11.78
C ILE A 320 2.33 -0.52 12.71
N ALA A 321 2.43 0.45 13.61
CA ALA A 321 3.54 0.59 14.54
C ALA A 321 3.63 -0.56 15.54
N GLU A 322 2.50 -0.99 16.11
CA GLU A 322 2.43 -2.16 16.99
C GLU A 322 2.88 -3.42 16.27
N SER A 323 2.50 -3.57 14.99
CA SER A 323 2.97 -4.69 14.18
C SER A 323 4.49 -4.71 14.04
N LEU A 324 5.23 -3.61 14.24
CA LEU A 324 6.69 -3.54 14.13
C LEU A 324 7.39 -3.26 15.47
N ASP A 325 6.66 -3.36 16.59
CA ASP A 325 7.16 -3.04 17.94
C ASP A 325 7.73 -1.60 18.03
N LEU A 326 7.02 -0.65 17.43
CA LEU A 326 7.33 0.78 17.49
C LEU A 326 6.47 1.46 18.56
N SER A 327 7.11 2.29 19.39
CA SER A 327 6.43 3.13 20.37
C SER A 327 5.89 4.38 19.69
N ILE A 328 4.56 4.58 19.74
CA ILE A 328 3.91 5.78 19.19
C ILE A 328 3.58 6.76 20.31
N ARG A 329 4.02 8.00 20.11
CA ARG A 329 3.66 9.16 20.91
C ARG A 329 2.94 10.18 20.06
N VAL A 330 2.05 10.96 20.66
CA VAL A 330 1.29 12.02 20.00
C VAL A 330 1.80 13.37 20.50
N VAL A 331 2.18 14.22 19.56
CA VAL A 331 2.53 15.62 19.80
C VAL A 331 1.25 16.44 19.63
N GLN A 332 0.83 17.14 20.69
CA GLN A 332 -0.34 18.01 20.63
C GLN A 332 0.09 19.42 20.22
N VAL A 333 -0.19 19.79 18.97
CA VAL A 333 0.07 21.14 18.46
C VAL A 333 -0.92 22.12 19.08
N LYS A 334 -0.41 23.19 19.70
CA LYS A 334 -1.21 24.29 20.27
C LYS A 334 -0.67 25.63 19.80
N GLY A 335 -1.54 26.62 19.62
CA GLY A 335 -1.13 27.97 19.27
C GLY A 335 -0.72 28.18 17.81
N GLY A 336 -1.09 27.28 16.90
CA GLY A 336 -0.92 27.41 15.46
C GLY A 336 -1.76 26.38 14.71
N LYS A 337 -1.77 26.47 13.37
CA LYS A 337 -2.57 25.58 12.52
C LYS A 337 -1.87 24.24 12.29
N ASP A 338 -0.58 24.30 12.00
CA ASP A 338 0.27 23.14 11.70
C ASP A 338 1.62 23.25 12.45
N PRO A 339 2.42 22.17 12.51
CA PRO A 339 3.73 22.20 13.15
C PRO A 339 4.69 23.21 12.54
N GLY A 340 4.60 23.46 11.22
CA GLY A 340 5.47 24.41 10.53
C GLY A 340 5.27 25.84 10.98
N ASP A 341 4.02 26.27 11.11
CA ASP A 341 3.62 27.57 11.59
C ASP A 341 4.06 27.76 13.06
N VAL A 342 3.78 26.80 13.95
CA VAL A 342 4.22 26.88 15.37
C VAL A 342 5.74 26.88 15.49
N ALA A 343 6.45 26.05 14.74
CA ALA A 343 7.91 26.01 14.75
C ALA A 343 8.54 27.32 14.24
N SER A 344 7.88 28.01 13.31
CA SER A 344 8.34 29.29 12.77
C SER A 344 8.10 30.45 13.74
N GLU A 345 6.89 30.53 14.31
CA GLU A 345 6.47 31.63 15.18
C GLU A 345 7.00 31.48 16.61
N ASN A 346 6.99 30.26 17.16
CA ASN A 346 7.45 29.98 18.52
C ASN A 346 8.27 28.67 18.60
N PRO A 347 9.55 28.70 18.18
CA PRO A 347 10.44 27.54 18.19
C PRO A 347 10.59 26.86 19.56
N THR A 348 10.51 27.64 20.65
CA THR A 348 10.63 27.10 22.00
C THR A 348 9.37 26.33 22.40
N ALA A 349 8.18 26.88 22.11
CA ALA A 349 6.93 26.17 22.36
C ALA A 349 6.85 24.87 21.55
N TRP A 350 7.29 24.86 20.29
CA TRP A 350 7.35 23.65 19.49
C TRP A 350 8.24 22.56 20.12
N ARG A 351 9.45 22.92 20.57
CA ARG A 351 10.36 21.99 21.26
C ARG A 351 9.73 21.41 22.54
N GLU A 352 9.08 22.24 23.34
CA GLU A 352 8.40 21.79 24.56
C GLU A 352 7.19 20.89 24.25
N MET A 353 6.43 21.16 23.18
CA MET A 353 5.34 20.26 22.74
C MET A 353 5.87 18.88 22.34
N VAL A 354 6.96 18.82 21.56
CA VAL A 354 7.58 17.54 21.18
C VAL A 354 8.13 16.80 22.40
N LYS A 355 8.72 17.52 23.37
CA LYS A 355 9.20 16.93 24.62
C LYS A 355 8.06 16.43 25.50
N GLY A 356 6.94 17.14 25.52
CA GLY A 356 5.71 16.79 26.24
C GLY A 356 4.83 15.77 25.52
N ALA A 357 5.31 15.16 24.43
CA ALA A 357 4.54 14.17 23.68
C ALA A 357 4.18 12.96 24.57
N VAL A 358 2.89 12.65 24.57
CA VAL A 358 2.30 11.60 25.40
C VAL A 358 2.22 10.30 24.61
N LEU A 359 2.22 9.15 25.28
CA LEU A 359 1.95 7.88 24.62
C LEU A 359 0.55 7.91 24.01
N TYR A 360 0.40 7.29 22.83
CA TYR A 360 -0.89 7.27 22.12
C TYR A 360 -2.05 6.76 23.00
N TRP A 361 -1.81 5.72 23.79
CA TRP A 361 -2.83 5.13 24.65
C TRP A 361 -3.29 6.08 25.74
N ASP A 362 -2.36 6.82 26.34
CA ASP A 362 -2.68 7.86 27.31
C ASP A 362 -3.50 8.96 26.64
N PHE A 363 -3.07 9.41 25.47
CA PHE A 363 -3.79 10.40 24.68
C PHE A 363 -5.22 9.98 24.36
N LEU A 364 -5.42 8.73 23.90
CA LEU A 364 -6.73 8.23 23.51
C LEU A 364 -7.71 8.19 24.70
N ILE A 365 -7.26 7.65 25.83
CA ILE A 365 -8.08 7.57 27.06
C ILE A 365 -8.37 8.97 27.59
N ASP A 366 -7.35 9.83 27.70
CA ASP A 366 -7.50 11.16 28.27
C ASP A 366 -8.35 12.07 27.36
N SER A 367 -8.20 11.95 26.03
CA SER A 367 -9.04 12.68 25.07
C SER A 367 -10.50 12.23 25.11
N ALA A 368 -10.78 10.93 25.17
CA ALA A 368 -12.16 10.43 25.22
C ALA A 368 -12.86 10.88 26.52
N SER A 369 -12.17 10.77 27.66
CA SER A 369 -12.69 11.21 28.96
C SER A 369 -12.78 12.74 29.11
N ALA A 370 -12.16 13.53 28.24
CA ALA A 370 -12.33 14.98 28.21
C ALA A 370 -13.54 15.39 27.36
N LYS A 371 -13.93 14.58 26.37
CA LYS A 371 -15.09 14.83 25.49
C LYS A 371 -16.41 14.41 26.13
N HIS A 372 -16.39 13.33 26.91
CA HIS A 372 -17.60 12.71 27.48
C HIS A 372 -17.44 12.54 28.99
N ASP A 373 -18.55 12.64 29.73
CA ASP A 373 -18.54 12.46 31.19
C ASP A 373 -18.39 10.97 31.57
N PRO A 374 -17.24 10.54 32.14
CA PRO A 374 -17.02 9.15 32.49
C PRO A 374 -17.92 8.67 33.65
N ALA A 375 -18.52 9.57 34.43
CA ALA A 375 -19.41 9.21 35.53
C ALA A 375 -20.86 8.95 35.06
N SER A 376 -21.20 9.32 33.83
CA SER A 376 -22.51 9.08 33.22
C SER A 376 -22.52 7.77 32.43
N GLY A 377 -23.65 7.04 32.42
CA GLY A 377 -23.77 5.80 31.64
C GLY A 377 -23.63 6.03 30.12
N GLU A 378 -24.15 7.15 29.61
CA GLU A 378 -24.02 7.55 28.20
C GLU A 378 -22.57 7.89 27.86
N GLY A 379 -21.90 8.71 28.68
CA GLY A 379 -20.51 9.08 28.46
C GLY A 379 -19.56 7.90 28.61
N ALA A 380 -19.80 7.00 29.56
CA ALA A 380 -19.05 5.75 29.68
C ALA A 380 -19.17 4.88 28.42
N ASN A 381 -20.35 4.81 27.81
CA ASN A 381 -20.59 4.09 26.55
C ASN A 381 -19.86 4.73 25.35
N GLU A 382 -19.84 6.06 25.23
CA GLU A 382 -19.10 6.71 24.15
C GLU A 382 -17.58 6.60 24.33
N ILE A 383 -17.07 6.69 25.57
CA ILE A 383 -15.64 6.48 25.87
C ILE A 383 -15.23 5.05 25.50
N THR A 384 -15.98 4.03 25.91
CA THR A 384 -15.65 2.63 25.57
C THR A 384 -15.70 2.42 24.06
N ARG A 385 -16.68 2.99 23.37
CA ARG A 385 -16.78 2.93 21.90
C ARG A 385 -15.58 3.54 21.18
N GLU A 386 -15.00 4.61 21.70
CA GLU A 386 -13.78 5.24 21.15
C GLU A 386 -12.50 4.46 21.48
N VAL A 387 -12.37 3.92 22.71
CA VAL A 387 -11.11 3.38 23.24
C VAL A 387 -10.95 1.87 23.02
N ILE A 388 -12.03 1.08 23.19
CA ILE A 388 -12.00 -0.39 23.13
C ILE A 388 -11.48 -0.92 21.79
N PRO A 389 -11.83 -0.36 20.62
CA PRO A 389 -11.31 -0.84 19.33
C PRO A 389 -9.79 -0.86 19.25
N SER A 390 -9.13 0.17 19.80
CA SER A 390 -7.66 0.21 19.85
C SER A 390 -7.12 -0.73 20.93
N LEU A 391 -7.70 -0.74 22.14
CA LEU A 391 -7.24 -1.64 23.22
C LEU A 391 -7.34 -3.12 22.86
N ALA A 392 -8.32 -3.50 22.05
CA ALA A 392 -8.51 -4.87 21.58
C ALA A 392 -7.37 -5.35 20.68
N GLN A 393 -6.72 -4.44 19.94
CA GLN A 393 -5.62 -4.74 19.01
C GLN A 393 -4.26 -4.90 19.70
N VAL A 394 -4.14 -4.49 20.97
CA VAL A 394 -2.88 -4.54 21.72
C VAL A 394 -2.39 -5.98 21.88
N ALA A 395 -1.29 -6.30 21.19
CA ALA A 395 -0.72 -7.64 21.18
C ALA A 395 -0.02 -8.03 22.50
N ASN A 396 0.43 -7.05 23.29
CA ASN A 396 1.10 -7.31 24.58
C ASN A 396 0.08 -7.26 25.72
N LYS A 397 -0.19 -8.42 26.35
CA LYS A 397 -1.19 -8.54 27.42
C LYS A 397 -0.86 -7.76 28.69
N VAL A 398 0.43 -7.52 28.98
CA VAL A 398 0.84 -6.70 30.12
C VAL A 398 0.53 -5.22 29.85
N VAL A 399 0.82 -4.76 28.63
CA VAL A 399 0.49 -3.40 28.19
C VAL A 399 -1.02 -3.20 28.12
N GLN A 400 -1.75 -4.18 27.59
CA GLN A 400 -3.21 -4.19 27.57
C GLN A 400 -3.78 -4.09 28.99
N ALA A 401 -3.29 -4.91 29.94
CA ALA A 401 -3.73 -4.86 31.33
C ALA A 401 -3.47 -3.50 32.00
N HIS A 402 -2.32 -2.88 31.73
CA HIS A 402 -2.02 -1.54 32.24
C HIS A 402 -3.06 -0.51 31.80
N TYR A 403 -3.41 -0.48 30.51
CA TYR A 403 -4.37 0.49 29.98
C TYR A 403 -5.83 0.12 30.30
N VAL A 404 -6.15 -1.17 30.42
CA VAL A 404 -7.44 -1.63 30.96
C VAL A 404 -7.65 -1.09 32.37
N ARG A 405 -6.66 -1.22 33.25
CA ARG A 405 -6.72 -0.64 34.60
C ARG A 405 -6.89 0.88 34.57
N LYS A 406 -6.16 1.58 33.71
CA LYS A 406 -6.28 3.05 33.57
C LYS A 406 -7.68 3.46 33.12
N LEU A 407 -8.25 2.78 32.12
CA LEU A 407 -9.61 3.02 31.63
C LEU A 407 -10.66 2.69 32.71
N ALA A 408 -10.55 1.53 33.35
CA ALA A 408 -11.44 1.10 34.43
C ALA A 408 -11.47 2.12 35.58
N THR A 409 -10.29 2.62 35.98
CA THR A 409 -10.15 3.67 37.00
C THR A 409 -10.86 4.96 36.58
N LYS A 410 -10.70 5.41 35.33
CA LYS A 410 -11.39 6.61 34.85
C LYS A 410 -12.91 6.47 34.81
N LEU A 411 -13.41 5.29 34.42
CA LEU A 411 -14.84 4.99 34.34
C LEU A 411 -15.47 4.64 35.69
N GLY A 412 -14.67 4.43 36.75
CA GLY A 412 -15.16 3.99 38.04
C GLY A 412 -15.73 2.57 38.05
N VAL A 413 -15.27 1.70 37.14
CA VAL A 413 -15.74 0.30 37.01
C VAL A 413 -14.62 -0.69 37.30
N GLY A 414 -14.97 -1.97 37.50
CA GLY A 414 -13.98 -3.04 37.65
C GLY A 414 -13.25 -3.37 36.33
N GLU A 415 -11.99 -3.80 36.42
CA GLU A 415 -11.19 -4.20 35.24
C GLU A 415 -11.86 -5.34 34.45
N SER A 416 -12.57 -6.26 35.12
CA SER A 416 -13.29 -7.37 34.49
C SER A 416 -14.34 -6.90 33.49
N VAL A 417 -15.06 -5.81 33.81
CA VAL A 417 -16.10 -5.23 32.93
C VAL A 417 -15.48 -4.72 31.63
N VAL A 418 -14.30 -4.11 31.73
CA VAL A 418 -13.58 -3.62 30.55
C VAL A 418 -13.08 -4.79 29.69
N TYR A 419 -12.60 -5.87 30.30
CA TYR A 419 -12.25 -7.10 29.57
C TYR A 419 -13.45 -7.75 28.87
N GLU A 420 -14.63 -7.74 29.50
CA GLU A 420 -15.87 -8.24 28.89
C GLU A 420 -16.26 -7.42 27.65
N GLU A 421 -16.15 -6.09 27.69
CA GLU A 421 -16.41 -5.24 26.53
C GLU A 421 -15.36 -5.45 25.41
N ILE A 422 -14.08 -5.67 25.74
CA ILE A 422 -13.07 -6.08 24.75
C ILE A 422 -13.46 -7.42 24.09
N ALA A 423 -13.89 -8.42 24.88
CA ALA A 423 -14.30 -9.72 24.36
C ALA A 423 -15.56 -9.61 23.47
N ARG A 424 -16.53 -8.80 23.90
CA ARG A 424 -17.74 -8.50 23.13
C ARG A 424 -17.41 -7.82 21.80
N PHE A 425 -16.48 -6.86 21.81
CA PHE A 425 -16.01 -6.19 20.60
C PHE A 425 -15.32 -7.17 19.64
N ASN A 426 -14.41 -8.01 20.13
CA ASN A 426 -13.72 -9.02 19.31
C ASN A 426 -14.70 -10.00 18.67
N LYS A 427 -15.67 -10.51 19.43
CA LYS A 427 -16.73 -11.38 18.91
C LYS A 427 -17.57 -10.69 17.84
N LYS A 428 -17.88 -9.41 18.02
CA LYS A 428 -18.60 -8.60 17.01
C LYS A 428 -17.75 -8.40 15.76
N GLN A 429 -16.45 -8.11 15.88
CA GLN A 429 -15.56 -7.99 14.72
C GLN A 429 -15.40 -9.31 13.99
N GLU A 430 -15.27 -10.44 14.68
CA GLU A 430 -15.20 -11.76 14.07
C GLU A 430 -16.48 -12.06 13.29
N LEU A 431 -17.65 -11.78 13.87
CA LEU A 431 -18.94 -11.87 13.17
C LEU A 431 -19.05 -10.92 11.98
N THR A 432 -18.54 -9.69 12.07
CA THR A 432 -18.53 -8.73 10.97
C THR A 432 -17.55 -9.15 9.86
N HIS A 433 -16.38 -9.67 10.21
CA HIS A 433 -15.40 -10.20 9.26
C HIS A 433 -15.94 -11.45 8.58
N LEU A 434 -16.57 -12.36 9.33
CA LEU A 434 -17.28 -13.51 8.75
C LEU A 434 -18.40 -13.03 7.83
N ARG A 435 -19.17 -12.02 8.21
CA ARG A 435 -20.18 -11.39 7.33
C ARG A 435 -19.57 -10.70 6.11
N SER A 436 -18.41 -10.05 6.22
CA SER A 436 -17.75 -9.40 5.08
C SER A 436 -17.06 -10.42 4.18
N VAL A 437 -16.51 -11.50 4.71
CA VAL A 437 -16.03 -12.65 3.95
C VAL A 437 -17.20 -13.33 3.25
N VAL A 438 -18.31 -13.54 3.95
CA VAL A 438 -19.58 -14.03 3.37
C VAL A 438 -20.09 -13.05 2.30
N ASN A 439 -20.07 -11.74 2.52
CA ASN A 439 -20.49 -10.72 1.56
C ASN A 439 -19.53 -10.58 0.37
N ASN A 440 -18.21 -10.75 0.57
CA ASN A 440 -17.19 -10.75 -0.48
C ASN A 440 -17.23 -12.04 -1.28
N ILE A 441 -17.60 -13.17 -0.67
CA ILE A 441 -17.98 -14.39 -1.37
C ILE A 441 -19.28 -14.14 -2.17
N GLU A 442 -20.23 -13.37 -1.62
CA GLU A 442 -21.47 -12.95 -2.31
C GLU A 442 -21.19 -11.99 -3.49
N GLN A 443 -20.18 -11.10 -3.41
CA GLN A 443 -19.80 -10.18 -4.49
C GLN A 443 -18.82 -10.78 -5.50
N GLY A 444 -17.98 -11.74 -5.09
CA GLY A 444 -17.09 -12.50 -5.98
C GLY A 444 -17.80 -13.60 -6.75
N ALA A 445 -18.87 -14.18 -6.21
CA ALA A 445 -19.64 -15.22 -6.90
C ALA A 445 -20.46 -14.66 -8.07
N VAL A 446 -21.01 -13.43 -7.97
CA VAL A 446 -21.65 -12.74 -9.10
C VAL A 446 -20.66 -12.51 -10.26
N SER A 447 -19.38 -12.24 -9.96
CA SER A 447 -18.32 -12.13 -11.00
C SER A 447 -18.01 -13.48 -11.62
N ARG A 448 -17.82 -14.54 -10.82
CA ARG A 448 -17.44 -15.87 -11.33
C ARG A 448 -18.55 -16.55 -12.12
N VAL A 449 -19.80 -16.48 -11.68
CA VAL A 449 -20.96 -16.99 -12.45
C VAL A 449 -21.06 -16.25 -13.78
N THR A 450 -20.93 -14.92 -13.77
CA THR A 450 -20.99 -14.12 -15.00
C THR A 450 -19.83 -14.45 -15.95
N GLU A 451 -18.62 -14.63 -15.43
CA GLU A 451 -17.44 -15.03 -16.21
C GLU A 451 -17.60 -16.43 -16.83
N LEU A 452 -18.03 -17.42 -16.03
CA LEU A 452 -18.27 -18.78 -16.50
C LEU A 452 -19.43 -18.84 -17.51
N ALA A 453 -20.51 -18.12 -17.25
CA ALA A 453 -21.64 -17.99 -18.16
C ALA A 453 -21.23 -17.34 -19.49
N LEU A 454 -20.43 -16.27 -19.44
CA LEU A 454 -19.92 -15.60 -20.64
C LEU A 454 -18.96 -16.51 -21.41
N TYR A 455 -18.12 -17.28 -20.71
CA TYR A 455 -17.23 -18.25 -21.34
C TYR A 455 -17.99 -19.42 -21.97
N ALA A 456 -19.00 -19.96 -21.29
CA ALA A 456 -19.92 -20.96 -21.85
C ALA A 456 -20.62 -20.42 -23.10
N LEU A 457 -21.17 -19.20 -23.05
CA LEU A 457 -21.76 -18.55 -24.22
C LEU A 457 -20.75 -18.42 -25.37
N SER A 458 -19.49 -18.08 -25.07
CA SER A 458 -18.42 -17.97 -26.08
C SER A 458 -18.13 -19.32 -26.75
N LEU A 459 -17.99 -20.40 -25.97
CA LEU A 459 -17.81 -21.76 -26.47
C LEU A 459 -19.00 -22.16 -27.37
N GLY A 460 -20.23 -21.91 -26.90
CA GLY A 460 -21.45 -22.28 -27.59
C GLY A 460 -21.68 -21.52 -28.90
N LEU A 461 -21.39 -20.22 -28.95
CA LEU A 461 -21.53 -19.41 -30.17
C LEU A 461 -20.49 -19.74 -31.23
N GLN A 462 -19.23 -19.98 -30.83
CA GLN A 462 -18.13 -20.21 -31.77
C GLN A 462 -18.01 -21.68 -32.21
N ASN A 463 -18.64 -22.61 -31.49
CA ASN A 463 -18.56 -24.06 -31.76
C ASN A 463 -19.93 -24.74 -31.70
N PHE A 464 -20.99 -24.04 -32.09
CA PHE A 464 -22.39 -24.49 -31.96
C PHE A 464 -22.62 -25.88 -32.55
N GLU A 465 -22.11 -26.16 -33.76
CA GLU A 465 -22.35 -27.43 -34.46
C GLU A 465 -21.79 -28.65 -33.69
N LYS A 466 -20.75 -28.44 -32.88
CA LYS A 466 -20.18 -29.50 -32.01
C LYS A 466 -20.92 -29.62 -30.69
N LEU A 467 -21.46 -28.49 -30.19
CA LEU A 467 -22.03 -28.40 -28.84
C LEU A 467 -23.56 -28.39 -28.81
N ASN A 468 -24.25 -28.35 -29.95
CA ASN A 468 -25.70 -28.13 -30.03
C ASN A 468 -26.54 -29.03 -29.10
N ASN A 469 -26.19 -30.31 -28.97
CA ASN A 469 -26.86 -31.26 -28.09
C ASN A 469 -26.55 -30.96 -26.61
N LYS A 470 -25.29 -30.65 -26.28
CA LYS A 470 -24.84 -30.31 -24.92
C LYS A 470 -25.36 -28.94 -24.45
N ILE A 471 -25.49 -27.97 -25.37
CA ILE A 471 -26.08 -26.66 -25.08
C ILE A 471 -27.52 -26.84 -24.59
N LYS A 472 -28.31 -27.73 -25.20
CA LYS A 472 -29.70 -28.01 -24.80
C LYS A 472 -29.84 -28.61 -23.40
N GLU A 473 -28.76 -29.16 -22.84
CA GLU A 473 -28.72 -29.72 -21.48
C GLU A 473 -28.39 -28.66 -20.41
N LEU A 474 -28.00 -27.43 -20.81
CA LEU A 474 -27.66 -26.36 -19.88
C LEU A 474 -28.93 -25.79 -19.21
N GLU A 475 -28.99 -25.85 -17.88
CA GLU A 475 -30.07 -25.22 -17.13
C GLU A 475 -29.83 -23.71 -16.98
N LEU A 476 -30.82 -22.92 -17.38
CA LEU A 476 -30.74 -21.45 -17.32
C LEU A 476 -30.62 -20.90 -15.90
N GLU A 477 -31.06 -21.64 -14.89
CA GLU A 477 -30.93 -21.23 -13.49
C GLU A 477 -29.47 -21.08 -13.05
N TRP A 478 -28.54 -21.80 -13.69
CA TRP A 478 -27.11 -21.78 -13.33
C TRP A 478 -26.38 -20.55 -13.89
N VAL A 479 -26.93 -19.93 -14.93
CA VAL A 479 -26.31 -18.84 -15.70
C VAL A 479 -26.46 -17.48 -15.01
N GLY A 480 -27.30 -17.40 -13.97
CA GLY A 480 -27.63 -16.15 -13.29
C GLY A 480 -28.64 -15.31 -14.08
N VAL A 481 -28.61 -13.99 -13.87
CA VAL A 481 -29.53 -13.04 -14.52
C VAL A 481 -28.78 -12.00 -15.35
N GLY A 482 -29.35 -11.57 -16.47
CA GLY A 482 -28.83 -10.43 -17.24
C GLY A 482 -28.64 -10.69 -18.73
N ALA A 483 -27.71 -9.96 -19.36
CA ALA A 483 -27.52 -10.02 -20.81
C ALA A 483 -27.03 -11.40 -21.29
N VAL A 484 -26.12 -12.03 -20.55
CA VAL A 484 -25.59 -13.38 -20.87
C VAL A 484 -26.69 -14.44 -20.81
N GLU A 485 -27.52 -14.43 -19.75
CA GLU A 485 -28.67 -15.33 -19.62
C GLU A 485 -29.66 -15.19 -20.79
N LYS A 486 -29.98 -13.94 -21.19
CA LYS A 486 -30.85 -13.67 -22.34
C LYS A 486 -30.26 -14.20 -23.66
N LEU A 487 -28.94 -14.08 -23.84
CA LEU A 487 -28.24 -14.59 -25.01
C LEU A 487 -28.17 -16.12 -25.03
N ILE A 488 -27.90 -16.77 -23.90
CA ILE A 488 -27.94 -18.24 -23.78
C ILE A 488 -29.37 -18.75 -24.03
N ARG A 489 -30.39 -18.07 -23.48
CA ARG A 489 -31.80 -18.39 -23.76
C ARG A 489 -32.13 -18.30 -25.25
N ALA A 490 -31.65 -17.25 -25.93
CA ALA A 490 -31.80 -17.12 -27.38
C ALA A 490 -31.06 -18.25 -28.13
N LEU A 491 -29.86 -18.62 -27.68
CA LEU A 491 -29.07 -19.70 -28.27
C LEU A 491 -29.74 -21.07 -28.09
N LEU A 492 -30.35 -21.33 -26.93
CA LEU A 492 -31.15 -22.54 -26.66
C LEU A 492 -32.38 -22.65 -27.56
N SER A 493 -32.97 -21.51 -27.94
CA SER A 493 -34.11 -21.45 -28.87
C SER A 493 -33.72 -21.53 -30.34
N TRP A 494 -32.43 -21.70 -30.67
CA TRP A 494 -31.97 -21.81 -32.06
C TRP A 494 -32.29 -23.20 -32.63
N GLU A 495 -33.22 -23.25 -33.58
CA GLU A 495 -33.73 -24.51 -34.15
C GLU A 495 -32.96 -25.00 -35.39
N LYS A 496 -32.07 -24.19 -35.97
CA LYS A 496 -31.33 -24.58 -37.19
C LYS A 496 -30.09 -25.39 -36.87
N ASP A 497 -29.78 -26.36 -37.72
CA ASP A 497 -28.59 -27.22 -37.58
C ASP A 497 -27.26 -26.48 -37.69
N LYS A 498 -27.26 -25.33 -38.39
CA LYS A 498 -26.08 -24.49 -38.60
C LYS A 498 -26.26 -23.16 -37.88
N PHE A 499 -25.19 -22.68 -37.25
CA PHE A 499 -25.21 -21.39 -36.57
C PHE A 499 -24.65 -20.28 -37.46
N GLU A 500 -25.40 -19.18 -37.60
CA GLU A 500 -24.98 -18.01 -38.36
C GLU A 500 -25.12 -16.75 -37.51
N ILE A 501 -23.98 -16.20 -37.07
CA ILE A 501 -23.94 -15.06 -36.12
C ILE A 501 -24.70 -13.83 -36.61
N LYS A 502 -24.72 -13.56 -37.92
CA LYS A 502 -25.45 -12.43 -38.50
C LYS A 502 -26.97 -12.59 -38.36
N GLU A 503 -27.48 -13.80 -38.53
CA GLU A 503 -28.90 -14.09 -38.39
C GLU A 503 -29.29 -14.17 -36.91
N PHE A 504 -28.42 -14.73 -36.07
CA PHE A 504 -28.59 -14.72 -34.63
C PHE A 504 -28.68 -13.28 -34.09
N ALA A 505 -27.74 -12.40 -34.47
CA ALA A 505 -27.72 -11.00 -34.08
C ALA A 505 -28.93 -10.21 -34.60
N ALA A 506 -29.44 -10.51 -35.80
CA ALA A 506 -30.58 -9.80 -36.39
C ALA A 506 -31.90 -9.98 -35.60
N ASN A 507 -32.00 -11.03 -34.79
CA ASN A 507 -33.17 -11.35 -33.97
C ASN A 507 -33.03 -10.92 -32.50
N LEU A 508 -31.95 -10.20 -32.15
CA LEU A 508 -31.68 -9.78 -30.77
C LEU A 508 -31.95 -8.27 -30.56
N PRO A 509 -32.41 -7.88 -29.36
CA PRO A 509 -32.49 -6.48 -28.97
C PRO A 509 -31.12 -5.77 -29.01
N PRO A 510 -31.03 -4.49 -29.43
CA PRO A 510 -29.77 -3.74 -29.54
C PRO A 510 -28.93 -3.70 -28.25
N GLU A 511 -29.58 -3.73 -27.09
CA GLU A 511 -28.90 -3.72 -25.78
C GLU A 511 -28.06 -4.98 -25.50
N LEU A 512 -28.27 -6.09 -26.22
CA LEU A 512 -27.50 -7.32 -26.06
C LEU A 512 -26.24 -7.36 -26.93
N MET A 513 -26.12 -6.47 -27.93
CA MET A 513 -25.04 -6.47 -28.90
C MET A 513 -23.63 -6.36 -28.27
N PRO A 514 -23.37 -5.47 -27.28
CA PRO A 514 -22.04 -5.40 -26.68
C PRO A 514 -21.61 -6.70 -25.98
N THR A 515 -22.56 -7.42 -25.38
CA THR A 515 -22.28 -8.71 -24.71
C THR A 515 -22.10 -9.84 -25.72
N LEU A 516 -22.88 -9.82 -26.81
CA LEU A 516 -22.73 -10.75 -27.91
C LEU A 516 -21.36 -10.60 -28.57
N ASP A 517 -20.93 -9.37 -28.86
CA ASP A 517 -19.63 -9.07 -29.45
C ASP A 517 -18.49 -9.52 -28.53
N GLN A 518 -18.60 -9.27 -27.23
CA GLN A 518 -17.64 -9.72 -26.23
C GLN A 518 -17.50 -11.25 -26.22
N ALA A 519 -18.61 -11.99 -26.22
CA ALA A 519 -18.59 -13.45 -26.22
C ALA A 519 -18.06 -14.03 -27.55
N TYR A 520 -18.51 -13.48 -28.68
CA TYR A 520 -18.13 -13.99 -30.01
C TYR A 520 -16.67 -13.70 -30.37
N LEU A 521 -16.09 -12.61 -29.84
CA LEU A 521 -14.68 -12.23 -30.06
C LEU A 521 -13.71 -12.81 -29.02
N THR A 522 -14.19 -13.62 -28.09
CA THR A 522 -13.33 -14.27 -27.08
C THR A 522 -12.34 -15.21 -27.76
N ASP A 523 -11.04 -15.07 -27.46
CA ASP A 523 -9.98 -15.90 -28.03
C ASP A 523 -10.00 -17.32 -27.44
N LEU A 524 -10.44 -18.28 -28.24
CA LEU A 524 -10.50 -19.72 -27.90
C LEU A 524 -9.37 -20.53 -28.55
N THR A 525 -8.35 -19.89 -29.13
CA THR A 525 -7.27 -20.60 -29.88
C THR A 525 -6.49 -21.62 -29.03
N ARG A 526 -6.51 -21.47 -27.70
CA ARG A 526 -5.84 -22.37 -26.75
C ARG A 526 -6.69 -23.57 -26.34
N VAL A 527 -7.97 -23.62 -26.72
CA VAL A 527 -8.88 -24.72 -26.40
C VAL A 527 -8.68 -25.84 -27.42
N SER A 528 -7.98 -26.91 -27.01
CA SER A 528 -7.72 -28.06 -27.89
C SER A 528 -8.90 -29.02 -28.01
N ASP A 529 -9.74 -29.11 -26.98
CA ASP A 529 -10.91 -29.99 -26.91
C ASP A 529 -12.10 -29.20 -26.35
N VAL A 530 -12.96 -28.77 -27.26
CA VAL A 530 -14.10 -27.88 -26.96
C VAL A 530 -15.20 -28.58 -26.18
N GLU A 531 -15.43 -29.88 -26.42
CA GLU A 531 -16.47 -30.62 -25.72
C GLU A 531 -16.10 -30.83 -24.25
N LYS A 532 -14.83 -31.17 -23.98
CA LYS A 532 -14.31 -31.29 -22.62
C LYS A 532 -14.29 -29.94 -21.89
N GLU A 533 -13.90 -28.88 -22.59
CA GLU A 533 -13.89 -27.52 -22.02
C GLU A 533 -15.31 -27.04 -21.68
N TRP A 534 -16.29 -27.36 -22.54
CA TRP A 534 -17.71 -27.11 -22.27
C TRP A 534 -18.18 -27.84 -21.02
N GLU A 535 -17.91 -29.16 -20.92
CA GLU A 535 -18.29 -29.96 -19.75
C GLU A 535 -17.70 -29.42 -18.46
N THR A 536 -16.42 -29.04 -18.48
CA THR A 536 -15.72 -28.44 -17.33
C THR A 536 -16.36 -27.12 -16.93
N THR A 537 -16.64 -26.25 -17.91
CA THR A 537 -17.25 -24.94 -17.67
C THR A 537 -18.66 -25.06 -17.09
N VAL A 538 -19.49 -25.96 -17.64
CA VAL A 538 -20.86 -26.19 -17.17
C VAL A 538 -20.87 -26.83 -15.79
N HIS A 539 -19.96 -27.77 -15.52
CA HIS A 539 -19.79 -28.37 -14.20
C HIS A 539 -19.44 -27.33 -13.14
N GLU A 540 -18.47 -26.44 -13.42
CA GLU A 540 -18.13 -25.34 -12.53
C GLU A 540 -19.30 -24.37 -12.33
N LEU A 541 -20.06 -24.07 -13.40
CA LEU A 541 -21.23 -23.20 -13.33
C LEU A 541 -22.31 -23.78 -12.40
N GLU A 542 -22.60 -25.07 -12.54
CA GLU A 542 -23.54 -25.78 -11.67
C GLU A 542 -23.05 -25.81 -10.21
N GLU A 543 -21.77 -26.10 -9.98
CA GLU A 543 -21.20 -26.15 -8.63
C GLU A 543 -21.36 -24.80 -7.92
N VAL A 544 -21.06 -23.71 -8.62
CA VAL A 544 -21.21 -22.35 -8.07
C VAL A 544 -22.68 -22.05 -7.77
N TYR A 545 -23.62 -22.38 -8.66
CA TYR A 545 -25.06 -22.21 -8.43
C TYR A 545 -25.55 -22.97 -7.19
N VAL A 546 -25.18 -24.25 -7.06
CA VAL A 546 -25.58 -25.09 -5.92
C VAL A 546 -25.03 -24.53 -4.60
N ARG A 547 -23.80 -24.03 -4.59
CA ARG A 547 -23.18 -23.38 -3.41
C ARG A 547 -23.92 -22.09 -3.04
N GLU A 548 -24.33 -21.28 -4.01
CA GLU A 548 -25.13 -20.07 -3.75
C GLU A 548 -26.50 -20.41 -3.18
N LYS A 549 -27.21 -21.40 -3.73
CA LYS A 549 -28.51 -21.82 -3.20
C LYS A 549 -28.44 -22.32 -1.77
N LEU A 550 -27.41 -23.11 -1.43
CA LEU A 550 -27.17 -23.54 -0.05
C LEU A 550 -26.95 -22.36 0.91
N LYS A 551 -26.26 -21.33 0.43
CA LYS A 551 -26.00 -20.11 1.19
C LYS A 551 -27.28 -19.28 1.41
N GLU A 552 -28.09 -19.10 0.37
CA GLU A 552 -29.39 -18.43 0.45
C GLU A 552 -30.31 -19.13 1.45
N ILE A 553 -30.40 -20.46 1.35
CA ILE A 553 -31.22 -21.29 2.25
C ILE A 553 -30.72 -21.18 3.68
N THR A 554 -29.40 -21.21 3.91
CA THR A 554 -28.82 -21.07 5.26
C THR A 554 -29.14 -19.70 5.86
N LYS A 555 -29.06 -18.62 5.06
CA LYS A 555 -29.41 -17.26 5.48
C LYS A 555 -30.90 -17.13 5.78
N ALA A 556 -31.74 -17.74 4.96
CA ALA A 556 -33.19 -17.78 5.16
C ALA A 556 -33.54 -18.50 6.46
N ILE A 557 -32.95 -19.67 6.73
CA ILE A 557 -33.14 -20.43 7.98
C ILE A 557 -32.71 -19.59 9.20
N ALA A 558 -31.57 -18.91 9.13
CA ALA A 558 -31.06 -18.08 10.23
C ALA A 558 -31.94 -16.84 10.52
N GLY A 559 -32.77 -16.41 9.57
CA GLY A 559 -33.68 -15.27 9.70
C GLY A 559 -35.10 -15.62 10.14
N LEU A 560 -35.44 -16.90 10.30
CA LEU A 560 -36.79 -17.32 10.70
C LEU A 560 -37.07 -17.09 12.18
N SER A 561 -38.31 -16.70 12.47
CA SER A 561 -38.84 -16.64 13.83
C SER A 561 -39.40 -18.00 14.29
N PRO A 562 -39.49 -18.28 15.61
CA PRO A 562 -39.96 -19.57 16.14
C PRO A 562 -41.38 -19.99 15.73
N SER A 563 -42.19 -19.09 15.17
CA SER A 563 -43.56 -19.37 14.71
C SER A 563 -43.65 -19.85 13.25
N GLN A 564 -42.54 -19.92 12.51
CA GLN A 564 -42.51 -20.24 11.07
C GLN A 564 -42.08 -21.70 10.78
N ASN A 565 -42.70 -22.67 11.47
CA ASN A 565 -42.31 -24.09 11.39
C ASN A 565 -42.48 -24.72 10.00
N GLU A 566 -43.49 -24.32 9.23
CA GLU A 566 -43.75 -24.86 7.89
C GLU A 566 -42.69 -24.39 6.88
N GLN A 567 -42.29 -23.12 6.96
CA GLN A 567 -41.24 -22.53 6.13
C GLN A 567 -39.85 -23.12 6.45
N LEU A 568 -39.61 -23.45 7.73
CA LEU A 568 -38.39 -24.14 8.16
C LEU A 568 -38.26 -25.54 7.52
N LEU A 569 -39.35 -26.31 7.48
CA LEU A 569 -39.35 -27.67 6.91
C LEU A 569 -39.04 -27.65 5.40
N ILE A 570 -39.59 -26.69 4.66
CA ILE A 570 -39.32 -26.50 3.23
C ILE A 570 -37.83 -26.19 3.00
N LEU A 571 -37.28 -25.22 3.74
CA LEU A 571 -35.88 -24.84 3.62
C LEU A 571 -34.92 -25.97 4.02
N GLN A 572 -35.27 -26.79 5.02
CA GLN A 572 -34.49 -27.98 5.39
C GLN A 572 -34.48 -29.04 4.28
N ASN A 573 -35.61 -29.26 3.62
CA ASN A 573 -35.70 -30.19 2.50
C ASN A 573 -34.88 -29.70 1.29
N ASP A 574 -34.98 -28.41 0.95
CA ASP A 574 -34.19 -27.81 -0.13
C ASP A 574 -32.69 -27.84 0.20
N PHE A 575 -32.29 -27.56 1.46
CA PHE A 575 -30.91 -27.69 1.92
C PHE A 575 -30.40 -29.12 1.71
N GLY A 576 -31.18 -30.13 2.12
CA GLY A 576 -30.82 -31.54 1.94
C GLY A 576 -30.76 -31.98 0.48
N ARG A 577 -31.53 -31.36 -0.43
CA ARG A 577 -31.45 -31.58 -1.88
C ARG A 577 -30.15 -31.02 -2.45
N PHE A 578 -29.89 -29.73 -2.25
CA PHE A 578 -28.70 -29.07 -2.80
C PHE A 578 -27.40 -29.58 -2.17
N SER A 579 -27.40 -29.95 -0.89
CA SER A 579 -26.22 -30.51 -0.22
C SER A 579 -25.82 -31.87 -0.80
N ARG A 580 -26.80 -32.70 -1.19
CA ARG A 580 -26.52 -33.96 -1.90
C ARG A 580 -25.94 -33.68 -3.28
N ARG A 581 -26.55 -32.76 -4.03
CA ARG A 581 -26.07 -32.38 -5.37
C ARG A 581 -24.64 -31.86 -5.35
N LEU A 582 -24.29 -31.01 -4.37
CA LEU A 582 -22.92 -30.51 -4.20
C LEU A 582 -21.93 -31.66 -3.93
N SER A 583 -22.32 -32.61 -3.08
CA SER A 583 -21.49 -33.79 -2.80
C SER A 583 -21.24 -34.64 -4.04
N ASP A 584 -22.17 -34.69 -4.98
CA ASP A 584 -22.02 -35.47 -6.22
C ASP A 584 -21.18 -34.72 -7.26
N LEU A 585 -21.20 -33.39 -7.28
CA LEU A 585 -20.33 -32.58 -8.14
C LEU A 585 -18.86 -32.59 -7.68
N THR A 586 -18.62 -32.64 -6.37
CA THR A 586 -17.26 -32.60 -5.79
C THR A 586 -16.52 -33.95 -5.71
N LYS A 587 -17.11 -35.03 -6.25
CA LYS A 587 -16.50 -36.37 -6.34
C LYS A 587 -15.87 -36.56 -7.72
#